data_AF-B0WVV4-F1
#
_entry.id   AF-B0WVV4-F1
#
_cell.length_a   1.000
_cell.length_b   1.000
_cell.length_c   1.000
_cell.angle_alpha   90.00
_cell.angle_beta   90.00
_cell.angle_gamma   90.00
#
_symmetry.space_group_name_H-M   'P 1'
#
loop_
_entity.id
_entity.type
_entity.pdbx_description
1 polymer ?
#
loop_
_entity_poly.entity_id
_entity_poly.type
_entity_poly.pdbx_seq_one_letter_code
_entity_poly.pdbx_strand_id
1 'polypeptide(L)'
;MMKQASLAVEIGSDCYQGVFFTAFDMSGATRYRSLWEHHFKSCQGIVFVIDSSDRMRLVVVKDELELLLQHQDIANRRVPILFFANKMDCADALSSVKIAAGLGLEKIKDKPWHISSSNALTGEGLQDGVQWMVHQIRECVASSKEKST
;
A
#
# COMPACT_ATOMS: atom_id res chain seq x y z
N MET A 1 -7.94 -5.16 19.00
CA MET A 1 -8.63 -5.46 17.72
C MET A 1 -7.66 -5.16 16.59
N MET A 2 -7.29 -6.18 15.82
CA MET A 2 -6.39 -6.08 14.67
C MET A 2 -7.05 -5.22 13.58
N LYS A 3 -6.41 -4.11 13.21
CA LYS A 3 -6.68 -3.40 11.95
C LYS A 3 -5.34 -3.22 11.23
N GLN A 4 -4.81 -4.29 10.68
CA GLN A 4 -3.96 -4.18 9.50
C GLN A 4 -4.94 -4.15 8.34
N ALA A 5 -5.09 -2.97 7.72
CA ALA A 5 -5.87 -2.78 6.51
C ALA A 5 -4.86 -2.77 5.36
N SER A 6 -4.82 -3.85 4.61
CA SER A 6 -4.21 -3.87 3.29
C SER A 6 -5.30 -3.45 2.31
N LEU A 7 -5.15 -2.28 1.71
CA LEU A 7 -6.07 -1.78 0.68
C LEU A 7 -5.59 -2.26 -0.68
N ALA A 8 -6.38 -3.06 -1.37
CA ALA A 8 -6.24 -3.17 -2.82
C ALA A 8 -6.96 -1.96 -3.43
N VAL A 9 -6.24 -1.18 -4.24
CA VAL A 9 -6.79 -0.05 -4.98
C VAL A 9 -6.97 -0.46 -6.45
N GLU A 10 -8.20 -0.38 -6.92
CA GLU A 10 -8.54 -0.46 -8.35
C GLU A 10 -9.04 0.90 -8.83
N ILE A 11 -8.43 1.39 -9.91
CA ILE A 11 -8.79 2.60 -10.62
C ILE A 11 -9.66 2.25 -11.83
N GLY A 12 -10.95 2.56 -11.71
CA GLY A 12 -11.81 2.74 -12.87
C GLY A 12 -11.55 4.11 -13.48
N SER A 13 -11.23 4.17 -14.78
CA SER A 13 -11.24 5.42 -15.53
C SER A 13 -12.62 5.58 -16.17
N ASP A 14 -13.47 6.46 -15.63
CA ASP A 14 -14.61 6.96 -16.40
C ASP A 14 -14.23 8.28 -17.07
N CYS A 15 -14.85 8.54 -18.22
CA CYS A 15 -14.44 9.58 -19.14
C CYS A 15 -14.44 10.98 -18.47
N TYR A 16 -13.37 11.74 -18.72
CA TYR A 16 -13.12 13.11 -18.24
C TYR A 16 -12.66 13.26 -16.76
N GLN A 17 -11.34 13.09 -16.57
CA GLN A 17 -10.53 13.67 -15.46
C GLN A 17 -10.67 13.13 -14.02
N GLY A 18 -11.49 12.10 -13.77
CA GLY A 18 -11.59 11.47 -12.45
C GLY A 18 -10.70 10.22 -12.28
N VAL A 19 -10.20 9.98 -11.06
CA VAL A 19 -9.69 8.67 -10.62
C VAL A 19 -10.65 8.16 -9.57
N PHE A 20 -11.30 7.02 -9.86
CA PHE A 20 -12.14 6.34 -8.87
C PHE A 20 -11.28 5.36 -8.09
N PHE A 21 -11.46 5.29 -6.77
CA PHE A 21 -10.79 4.32 -5.93
C PHE A 21 -11.80 3.29 -5.48
N THR A 22 -11.62 2.05 -5.90
CA THR A 22 -12.24 0.92 -5.21
C THR A 22 -11.23 0.40 -4.20
N ALA A 23 -11.62 0.45 -2.94
CA ALA A 23 -10.77 0.18 -1.79
C ALA A 23 -11.34 -1.02 -1.04
N PHE A 24 -10.59 -2.12 -0.98
CA PHE A 24 -11.00 -3.32 -0.24
C PHE A 24 -10.32 -3.35 1.13
N ASP A 25 -11.10 -3.28 2.22
CA ASP A 25 -10.57 -3.48 3.58
C ASP A 25 -10.34 -4.97 3.81
N MET A 26 -9.08 -5.37 3.79
CA MET A 26 -8.68 -6.75 3.96
C MET A 26 -8.26 -7.01 5.40
N SER A 27 -8.89 -7.99 6.05
CA SER A 27 -8.54 -8.34 7.43
C SER A 27 -7.15 -8.96 7.53
N GLY A 28 -6.28 -8.41 8.38
CA GLY A 28 -4.98 -8.98 8.74
C GLY A 28 -5.03 -10.28 9.56
N ALA A 29 -6.21 -10.82 9.87
CA ALA A 29 -6.28 -12.11 10.56
C ALA A 29 -5.91 -13.24 9.57
N THR A 30 -4.99 -14.12 9.97
CA THR A 30 -4.46 -15.22 9.15
C THR A 30 -5.53 -16.00 8.37
N ARG A 31 -6.70 -16.24 8.98
CA ARG A 31 -7.81 -17.00 8.39
C ARG A 31 -8.47 -16.33 7.16
N TYR A 32 -8.28 -15.03 6.96
CA TYR A 32 -8.88 -14.28 5.84
C TYR A 32 -7.88 -13.94 4.74
N ARG A 33 -6.61 -14.37 4.87
CA ARG A 33 -5.57 -14.07 3.86
C ARG A 33 -5.86 -14.66 2.50
N SER A 34 -6.54 -15.81 2.43
CA SER A 34 -6.98 -16.41 1.16
C SER A 34 -7.93 -15.51 0.38
N LEU A 35 -8.65 -14.59 1.04
CA LEU A 35 -9.54 -13.65 0.36
C LEU A 35 -8.77 -12.54 -0.36
N TRP A 36 -7.52 -12.25 0.05
CA TRP A 36 -6.70 -11.20 -0.57
C TRP A 36 -6.33 -11.58 -2.01
N GLU A 37 -6.12 -12.88 -2.23
CA GLU A 37 -5.68 -13.44 -3.52
C GLU A 37 -6.67 -13.14 -4.65
N HIS A 38 -7.97 -13.03 -4.36
CA HIS A 38 -8.98 -12.66 -5.35
C HIS A 38 -8.77 -11.26 -5.93
N HIS A 39 -8.15 -10.35 -5.18
CA HIS A 39 -7.93 -8.96 -5.58
C HIS A 39 -6.54 -8.73 -6.19
N PHE A 40 -5.58 -9.62 -5.93
CA PHE A 40 -4.20 -9.42 -6.40
C PHE A 40 -4.10 -9.35 -7.91
N LYS A 41 -4.89 -10.12 -8.66
CA LYS A 41 -4.83 -10.14 -10.14
C LYS A 41 -5.18 -8.80 -10.79
N SER A 42 -6.18 -8.09 -10.27
CA SER A 42 -6.66 -6.83 -10.84
C SER A 42 -6.11 -5.58 -10.14
N CYS A 43 -5.50 -5.69 -8.95
CA CYS A 43 -5.08 -4.53 -8.19
C CYS A 43 -4.03 -3.69 -8.96
N GLN A 44 -4.23 -2.38 -9.00
CA GLN A 44 -3.30 -1.46 -9.67
C GLN A 44 -2.38 -0.74 -8.67
N GLY A 45 -2.74 -0.74 -7.39
CA GLY A 45 -1.91 -0.26 -6.30
C GLY A 45 -2.26 -0.96 -5.00
N ILE A 46 -1.33 -0.94 -4.06
CA ILE A 46 -1.47 -1.56 -2.74
C ILE A 46 -1.20 -0.49 -1.68
N VAL A 47 -2.07 -0.37 -0.69
CA VAL A 47 -1.86 0.55 0.44
C VAL A 47 -1.75 -0.24 1.73
N PHE A 48 -0.68 -0.04 2.47
CA PHE A 48 -0.51 -0.51 3.84
C PHE A 48 -0.76 0.64 4.81
N VAL A 49 -1.71 0.48 5.73
CA VAL A 49 -1.89 1.43 6.84
C VAL A 49 -1.25 0.86 8.09
N ILE A 50 -0.19 1.51 8.57
CA ILE A 50 0.64 1.08 9.68
C ILE A 50 0.32 1.93 10.89
N ASP A 51 0.05 1.28 12.03
CA ASP A 51 -0.08 1.95 13.31
C ASP A 51 1.31 2.33 13.84
N SER A 52 1.70 3.60 13.74
CA SER A 52 3.08 4.03 14.02
C SER A 52 3.45 3.92 15.50
N SER A 53 2.48 3.86 16.43
CA SER A 53 2.76 3.64 17.85
C SER A 53 2.97 2.16 18.21
N ASP A 54 2.53 1.22 17.37
CA ASP A 54 2.63 -0.22 17.66
C ASP A 54 3.88 -0.86 17.05
N ARG A 55 5.00 -0.74 17.77
CA ARG A 55 6.31 -1.27 17.32
C ARG A 55 6.33 -2.79 17.19
N MET A 56 5.61 -3.50 18.06
CA MET A 56 5.61 -4.97 18.06
C MET A 56 4.92 -5.51 16.81
N ARG A 57 3.86 -4.83 16.33
CA ARG A 57 3.16 -5.23 15.10
C ARG A 57 3.94 -4.95 13.83
N LEU A 58 5.00 -4.14 13.85
CA LEU A 58 5.81 -3.88 12.67
C LEU A 58 6.43 -5.16 12.11
N VAL A 59 6.78 -6.13 12.97
CA VAL A 59 7.28 -7.45 12.55
C VAL A 59 6.22 -8.21 11.76
N VAL A 60 4.97 -8.18 12.19
CA VAL A 60 3.85 -8.82 11.48
C VAL A 60 3.62 -8.17 10.12
N VAL A 61 3.67 -6.83 10.05
CA VAL A 61 3.56 -6.10 8.77
C VAL A 61 4.67 -6.50 7.81
N LYS A 62 5.90 -6.64 8.30
CA LYS A 62 7.04 -7.08 7.51
C LYS A 62 6.81 -8.47 6.92
N ASP A 63 6.40 -9.43 7.74
CA ASP A 63 6.13 -10.80 7.27
C ASP A 63 5.01 -10.82 6.22
N GLU A 64 3.96 -10.02 6.40
CA GLU A 64 2.86 -9.90 5.43
C GLU A 64 3.32 -9.25 4.11
N LEU A 65 4.17 -8.22 4.19
CA LEU A 65 4.76 -7.58 3.02
C LEU A 65 5.64 -8.57 2.25
N GLU A 66 6.47 -9.36 2.92
CA GLU A 66 7.32 -10.37 2.28
C GLU A 66 6.49 -11.44 1.57
N LEU A 67 5.43 -11.94 2.20
CA LEU A 67 4.49 -12.90 1.59
C LEU A 67 3.79 -12.31 0.36
N LEU A 68 3.32 -11.07 0.46
CA LEU A 68 2.66 -10.36 -0.63
C LEU A 68 3.60 -10.17 -1.83
N LEU A 69 4.86 -9.78 -1.58
CA LEU A 69 5.86 -9.58 -2.63
C LEU A 69 6.25 -10.88 -3.34
N GLN A 70 6.17 -12.01 -2.66
CA GLN A 70 6.46 -13.34 -3.23
C GLN A 70 5.26 -13.96 -3.96
N HIS A 71 4.05 -13.39 -3.79
CA HIS A 71 2.84 -13.95 -4.39
C HIS A 71 2.92 -13.90 -5.93
N GLN A 72 2.56 -15.00 -6.60
CA GLN A 72 2.68 -15.14 -8.07
C GLN A 72 2.01 -14.02 -8.87
N ASP A 73 0.85 -13.53 -8.40
CA ASP A 73 0.08 -12.46 -9.05
C ASP A 73 0.62 -11.04 -8.76
N ILE A 74 1.63 -10.89 -7.91
CA ILE A 74 2.22 -9.60 -7.52
C ILE A 74 3.71 -9.54 -7.86
N ALA A 75 4.46 -10.63 -7.62
CA ALA A 75 5.92 -10.70 -7.77
C ALA A 75 6.39 -10.17 -9.12
N ASN A 76 5.74 -10.58 -10.22
CA ASN A 76 6.14 -10.22 -11.58
C ASN A 76 5.48 -8.94 -12.12
N ARG A 77 4.69 -8.23 -11.30
CA ARG A 77 3.98 -7.01 -11.71
C ARG A 77 4.57 -5.78 -11.04
N ARG A 78 4.76 -4.71 -11.81
CA ARG A 78 5.16 -3.40 -11.29
C ARG A 78 3.94 -2.70 -10.68
N VAL A 79 3.59 -3.08 -9.46
CA VAL A 79 2.46 -2.51 -8.70
C VAL A 79 2.99 -1.55 -7.64
N PRO A 80 2.62 -0.25 -7.66
CA PRO A 80 3.01 0.70 -6.63
C PRO A 80 2.48 0.33 -5.24
N ILE A 81 3.31 0.55 -4.22
CA ILE A 81 2.97 0.28 -2.82
C ILE A 81 3.09 1.56 -1.99
N LEU A 82 1.98 2.03 -1.44
CA LEU A 82 1.93 3.17 -0.54
C LEU A 82 1.86 2.68 0.90
N PHE A 83 2.68 3.24 1.77
CA PHE A 83 2.65 3.00 3.20
C PHE A 83 2.17 4.27 3.90
N PHE A 84 1.10 4.18 4.67
CA PHE A 84 0.71 5.22 5.61
C PHE A 84 1.29 4.91 6.97
N ALA A 85 2.22 5.75 7.44
CA ALA A 85 2.65 5.79 8.83
C ALA A 85 1.59 6.56 9.62
N ASN A 86 0.55 5.85 10.07
CA ASN A 86 -0.63 6.44 10.69
C ASN A 86 -0.47 6.63 12.20
N LYS A 87 -1.32 7.48 12.80
CA LYS A 87 -1.32 7.86 14.23
C LYS A 87 -0.10 8.66 14.66
N MET A 88 0.34 9.60 13.82
CA MET A 88 1.47 10.47 14.11
C MET A 88 1.23 11.46 15.27
N ASP A 89 -0.01 11.55 15.76
CA ASP A 89 -0.38 12.26 16.99
C ASP A 89 0.09 11.56 18.28
N CYS A 90 0.42 10.26 18.22
CA CYS A 90 0.89 9.51 19.37
C CYS A 90 2.35 9.87 19.70
N ALA A 91 2.64 10.09 20.99
CA ALA A 91 3.99 10.49 21.44
C ALA A 91 5.08 9.45 21.16
N ASP A 92 4.71 8.18 21.06
CA ASP A 92 5.58 7.04 20.79
C ASP A 92 5.64 6.64 19.30
N ALA A 93 4.97 7.41 18.42
CA ALA A 93 4.91 7.15 16.99
C ALA A 93 6.31 7.03 16.36
N LEU A 94 6.50 5.96 15.60
CA LEU A 94 7.68 5.75 14.79
C LEU A 94 7.66 6.70 13.60
N SER A 95 8.82 7.29 13.31
CA SER A 95 8.99 8.08 12.08
C SER A 95 8.99 7.17 10.84
N SER A 96 8.63 7.74 9.69
CA SER A 96 8.63 7.04 8.41
C SER A 96 9.98 6.38 8.09
N VAL A 97 11.09 7.00 8.49
CA VAL A 97 12.44 6.43 8.34
C VAL A 97 12.62 5.14 9.14
N LYS A 98 12.14 5.11 10.39
CA LYS A 98 12.22 3.93 11.25
C LYS A 98 11.31 2.80 10.74
N ILE A 99 10.11 3.15 10.27
CA ILE A 99 9.19 2.19 9.67
C ILE A 99 9.79 1.59 8.40
N ALA A 100 10.31 2.43 7.49
CA ALA A 100 10.93 1.97 6.26
C ALA A 100 12.10 1.00 6.52
N ALA A 101 12.98 1.34 7.46
CA ALA A 101 14.08 0.48 7.87
C ALA A 101 13.59 -0.82 8.55
N GLY A 102 12.54 -0.75 9.39
CA GLY A 102 11.97 -1.90 10.06
C GLY A 102 11.32 -2.90 9.11
N LEU A 103 10.70 -2.41 8.03
CA LEU A 103 10.12 -3.23 6.96
C LEU A 103 11.14 -3.65 5.89
N GLY A 104 12.32 -3.04 5.86
CA GLY A 104 13.33 -3.30 4.83
C GLY A 104 12.92 -2.83 3.44
N LEU A 105 12.20 -1.70 3.35
CA LEU A 105 11.65 -1.20 2.07
C LEU A 105 12.75 -0.89 1.04
N GLU A 106 13.97 -0.61 1.49
CA GLU A 106 15.13 -0.39 0.62
C GLU A 106 15.46 -1.60 -0.26
N LYS A 107 15.02 -2.80 0.11
CA LYS A 107 15.23 -4.03 -0.66
C LYS A 107 14.27 -4.17 -1.83
N ILE A 108 13.15 -3.46 -1.82
CA ILE A 108 12.17 -3.46 -2.91
C ILE A 108 12.71 -2.55 -4.01
N LYS A 109 13.19 -3.16 -5.11
CA LYS A 109 13.80 -2.45 -6.25
C LYS A 109 12.96 -2.49 -7.52
N ASP A 110 12.07 -3.47 -7.63
CA ASP A 110 11.26 -3.77 -8.81
C ASP A 110 9.89 -3.08 -8.80
N LYS A 111 9.51 -2.49 -7.67
CA LYS A 111 8.22 -1.79 -7.48
C LYS A 111 8.44 -0.41 -6.90
N PRO A 112 7.76 0.64 -7.41
CA PRO A 112 7.79 1.94 -6.78
C PRO A 112 7.07 1.89 -5.43
N TRP A 113 7.63 2.51 -4.42
CA TRP A 113 7.02 2.62 -3.10
C TRP A 113 7.20 4.00 -2.50
N HIS A 114 6.31 4.37 -1.59
CA HIS A 114 6.39 5.61 -0.84
C HIS A 114 5.79 5.45 0.55
N ILE A 115 6.31 6.21 1.51
CA ILE A 115 5.77 6.26 2.88
C ILE A 115 5.35 7.69 3.20
N SER A 116 4.06 7.86 3.54
CA SER A 116 3.50 9.14 3.98
C SER A 116 3.15 9.07 5.46
N SER A 117 3.62 10.05 6.22
CA SER A 117 3.15 10.28 7.60
C SER A 117 1.69 10.70 7.55
N SER A 118 0.83 10.10 8.37
CA SER A 118 -0.59 10.43 8.34
C SER A 118 -1.26 10.44 9.70
N ASN A 119 -2.37 11.16 9.77
CA ASN A 119 -3.33 11.06 10.86
C ASN A 119 -4.73 10.88 10.28
N ALA A 120 -5.26 9.67 10.39
CA ALA A 120 -6.57 9.33 9.86
C ALA A 120 -7.75 10.06 10.56
N LEU A 121 -7.55 10.61 11.77
CA LEU A 121 -8.58 11.38 12.48
C LEU A 121 -8.69 12.81 11.95
N THR A 122 -7.56 13.44 11.62
CA THR A 122 -7.52 14.81 11.10
C THR A 122 -7.50 14.86 9.57
N GLY A 123 -7.15 13.76 8.91
CA GLY A 123 -6.94 13.67 7.47
C GLY A 123 -5.56 14.13 6.99
N GLU A 124 -4.68 14.56 7.91
CA GLU A 124 -3.34 15.04 7.58
C GLU A 124 -2.51 13.96 6.88
N GLY A 125 -1.79 14.34 5.82
CA GLY A 125 -0.88 13.48 5.05
C GLY A 125 -1.55 12.44 4.14
N LEU A 126 -2.88 12.27 4.23
CA LEU A 126 -3.63 11.35 3.36
C LEU A 126 -3.60 11.80 1.90
N GLN A 127 -3.85 13.09 1.66
CA GLN A 127 -3.91 13.65 0.30
C GLN A 127 -2.59 13.44 -0.46
N ASP A 128 -1.45 13.73 0.17
CA ASP A 128 -0.13 13.60 -0.45
C ASP A 128 0.18 12.15 -0.84
N GLY A 129 -0.11 11.21 0.08
CA GLY A 129 0.06 9.78 -0.19
C GLY A 129 -0.81 9.28 -1.34
N VAL A 130 -2.08 9.69 -1.36
CA VAL A 130 -3.02 9.32 -2.43
C VAL A 130 -2.59 9.94 -3.76
N GLN A 131 -2.18 11.20 -3.78
CA GLN A 131 -1.69 11.87 -5.00
C GLN A 131 -0.47 11.15 -5.58
N TRP A 132 0.49 10.75 -4.73
CA TRP A 132 1.62 9.93 -5.15
C TRP A 132 1.17 8.61 -5.78
N MET A 133 0.23 7.90 -5.14
CA MET A 133 -0.30 6.63 -5.64
C MET A 133 -0.95 6.80 -7.02
N VAL A 134 -1.80 7.82 -7.20
CA VAL A 134 -2.44 8.12 -8.49
C VAL A 134 -1.42 8.34 -9.58
N HIS A 135 -0.39 9.14 -9.29
CA HIS A 135 0.67 9.43 -10.22
C HIS A 135 1.39 8.14 -10.65
N GLN A 136 1.79 7.30 -9.69
CA GLN A 136 2.48 6.05 -9.98
C GLN A 136 1.62 5.04 -10.76
N ILE A 137 0.32 4.94 -10.46
CA ILE A 137 -0.58 4.05 -11.21
C ILE A 137 -0.69 4.52 -12.67
N ARG A 138 -0.82 5.83 -12.91
CA ARG A 138 -0.85 6.39 -14.27
C ARG A 138 0.41 6.05 -15.06
N GLU A 139 1.59 6.15 -14.43
CA GLU A 139 2.85 5.76 -15.07
C GLU A 139 2.91 4.25 -15.37
N CYS A 140 2.46 3.40 -14.45
CA CYS A 140 2.43 1.95 -14.65
C CYS A 140 1.49 1.56 -15.81
N VAL A 141 0.31 2.18 -15.89
CA VAL A 141 -0.67 1.95 -16.96
C VAL A 141 -0.13 2.44 -18.30
N ALA A 142 0.51 3.62 -18.35
CA ALA A 142 1.11 4.14 -19.59
C ALA A 142 2.21 3.21 -20.13
N SER A 143 3.14 2.79 -19.25
CA SER A 143 4.25 1.89 -19.64
C SER A 143 3.80 0.51 -20.13
N SER A 144 2.61 0.06 -19.73
CA SER A 144 2.05 -1.22 -20.17
C SER A 144 1.46 -1.15 -21.57
N LYS A 145 0.97 0.02 -22.01
CA LYS A 145 0.44 0.24 -23.36
C LYS A 145 1.54 0.28 -24.42
N GLU A 146 2.67 0.91 -24.09
CA GLU A 146 3.82 1.04 -24.99
C GLU A 146 4.49 -0.31 -25.31
N LYS A 147 4.50 -1.25 -24.35
CA LYS A 147 5.08 -2.59 -24.55
C LYS A 147 4.21 -3.54 -25.37
N SER A 148 2.96 -3.17 -25.65
CA SER A 148 2.01 -3.99 -26.40
C SER A 148 1.86 -3.58 -27.87
N THR A 149 2.62 -2.56 -28.32
CA THR A 149 2.67 -2.08 -29.71
C THR A 149 4.01 -2.46 -30.32
#